data_AF-A0A2E5SGU6-F1
#
_entry.id   AF-A0A2E5SGU6-F1
#
_cell.length_a   1.000
_cell.length_b   1.000
_cell.length_c   1.000
_cell.angle_alpha   90.00
_cell.angle_beta   90.00
_cell.angle_gamma   90.00
#
_symmetry.space_group_name_H-M   'P 1'
#
loop_
_entity.id
_entity.type
_entity.pdbx_description
1 polymer ?
#
loop_
_entity_poly.entity_id
_entity_poly.type
_entity_poly.pdbx_seq_one_letter_code
_entity_poly.pdbx_strand_id
1 'polypeptide(L)'
;MADILDNYINKVNKLEIQKKVERYYDAAVAYKDKFLKLIVMRFEVLKIKFELKKNYIELGQFVSKSYSKEKTVDFSYKEDFFSLNHDIKKNIRYINKIKSYYKQK
;
A
#
# COMPACT_ATOMS: atom_id res chain seq x y z
N MET A 1 48.20 27.67 23.90
CA MET A 1 48.20 26.22 24.17
C MET A 1 46.79 25.63 24.32
N ALA A 2 45.72 26.39 23.98
CA ALA A 2 44.33 25.91 23.93
C ALA A 2 44.01 25.19 22.59
N ASP A 3 44.61 25.65 21.48
CA ASP A 3 44.31 25.16 20.11
C ASP A 3 44.54 23.65 19.89
N ILE A 4 45.50 23.04 20.59
CA ILE A 4 45.79 21.60 20.43
C ILE A 4 44.71 20.76 21.11
N LEU A 5 44.24 21.21 22.28
CA LEU A 5 43.24 20.52 23.07
C LEU A 5 41.86 20.65 22.41
N ASP A 6 41.53 21.83 21.89
CA ASP A 6 40.31 22.07 21.11
C ASP A 6 40.29 21.28 19.79
N ASN A 7 41.43 21.17 19.09
CA ASN A 7 41.53 20.32 17.90
C ASN A 7 41.31 18.83 18.24
N TYR A 8 41.82 18.37 19.38
CA TYR A 8 41.66 16.99 19.81
C TYR A 8 40.19 16.69 20.17
N ILE A 9 39.54 17.57 20.93
CA ILE A 9 38.11 17.48 21.27
C ILE A 9 37.25 17.46 20.01
N ASN A 10 37.53 18.34 19.05
CA ASN A 10 36.80 18.37 17.78
C ASN A 10 36.98 17.08 16.96
N LYS A 11 38.17 16.47 17.00
CA LYS A 11 38.45 15.21 16.31
C LYS A 11 37.72 14.02 16.94
N VAL A 12 37.66 13.98 18.28
CA VAL A 12 36.89 12.97 19.03
C VAL A 12 35.39 13.12 18.78
N ASN A 13 34.85 14.35 18.85
CA ASN A 13 33.44 14.61 18.56
C ASN A 13 33.07 14.22 17.12
N LYS A 14 33.93 14.50 16.13
CA LYS A 14 33.72 14.04 14.75
C LYS A 14 33.68 12.51 14.64
N LEU A 15 34.58 11.80 15.32
CA LEU A 15 34.59 10.33 15.34
C LEU A 15 33.33 9.74 15.98
N GLU A 16 32.82 10.35 17.06
CA GLU A 16 31.56 9.93 17.68
C GLU A 16 30.35 10.18 16.78
N ILE A 17 30.31 11.33 16.12
CA ILE A 17 29.26 11.66 15.14
C ILE A 17 29.30 10.68 13.97
N GLN A 18 30.49 10.37 13.44
CA GLN A 18 30.65 9.41 12.35
C GLN A 18 30.16 8.01 12.74
N LYS A 19 30.52 7.53 13.94
CA LYS A 19 30.02 6.25 14.47
C LYS A 19 28.51 6.25 14.66
N LYS A 20 27.91 7.38 15.07
CA LYS A 20 26.44 7.50 15.15
C LYS A 20 25.81 7.39 13.76
N VAL A 21 26.36 8.08 12.76
CA VAL A 21 25.86 8.06 11.37
C VAL A 21 25.96 6.65 10.78
N GLU A 22 27.08 5.95 10.97
CA GLU A 22 27.26 4.57 10.53
C GLU A 22 26.22 3.63 11.16
N ARG A 23 25.97 3.75 12.48
CA ARG A 23 24.92 2.96 13.15
C ARG A 23 23.52 3.22 12.57
N TYR A 24 23.20 4.46 12.24
CA TYR A 24 21.93 4.79 11.60
C TYR A 24 21.84 4.22 10.18
N TYR A 25 22.94 4.27 9.42
CA TYR A 25 23.02 3.70 8.09
C TYR A 25 22.84 2.18 8.11
N ASP A 26 23.55 1.48 9.01
CA ASP A 26 23.44 0.03 9.17
C ASP A 26 22.04 -0.40 9.59
N ALA A 27 21.42 0.35 10.52
CA ALA A 27 20.03 0.14 10.88
C ALA A 27 19.11 0.34 9.67
N ALA A 28 19.29 1.41 8.89
CA ALA A 28 18.50 1.67 7.69
C ALA A 28 18.65 0.55 6.65
N VAL A 29 19.87 0.04 6.43
CA VAL A 29 20.14 -1.11 5.55
C VAL A 29 19.41 -2.36 6.04
N ALA A 30 19.44 -2.63 7.35
CA ALA A 30 18.73 -3.77 7.94
C ALA A 30 17.20 -3.68 7.78
N TYR A 31 16.63 -2.47 7.82
CA TYR A 31 15.19 -2.26 7.67
C TYR A 31 14.72 -2.05 6.21
N LYS A 32 15.63 -1.81 5.26
CA LYS A 32 15.27 -1.45 3.88
C LYS A 32 14.33 -2.46 3.23
N ASP A 33 14.61 -3.76 3.39
CA ASP A 33 13.86 -4.81 2.70
C ASP A 33 12.46 -4.97 3.30
N LYS A 34 12.33 -4.80 4.62
CA LYS A 34 11.04 -4.81 5.31
C LYS A 34 10.21 -3.59 4.89
N PHE A 35 10.84 -2.41 4.82
CA PHE A 35 10.18 -1.18 4.39
C PHE A 35 9.73 -1.24 2.93
N LEU A 36 10.59 -1.75 2.04
CA LEU A 36 10.29 -1.88 0.61
C LEU A 36 9.15 -2.88 0.38
N LYS A 37 9.14 -4.01 1.09
CA LYS A 37 8.00 -4.96 1.09
C LYS A 37 6.69 -4.30 1.54
N LEU A 38 6.73 -3.51 2.62
CA LEU A 38 5.56 -2.79 3.11
C LEU A 38 5.02 -1.79 2.09
N ILE A 39 5.91 -1.06 1.41
CA ILE A 39 5.54 -0.11 0.37
C ILE A 39 4.89 -0.82 -0.82
N VAL A 40 5.52 -1.86 -1.34
CA VAL A 40 5.00 -2.64 -2.48
C VAL A 40 3.60 -3.17 -2.16
N MET A 41 3.42 -3.76 -0.98
CA MET A 41 2.11 -4.25 -0.54
C MET A 41 1.06 -3.13 -0.41
N ARG A 42 1.45 -1.95 0.11
CA ARG A 42 0.53 -0.79 0.18
C ARG A 42 0.10 -0.32 -1.21
N PHE A 43 1.03 -0.26 -2.16
CA PHE A 43 0.72 0.09 -3.54
C PHE A 43 -0.20 -0.94 -4.20
N GLU A 44 0.01 -2.23 -3.97
CA GLU A 44 -0.91 -3.27 -4.45
C GLU A 44 -2.34 -3.08 -3.90
N VAL A 45 -2.47 -2.84 -2.59
CA VAL A 45 -3.79 -2.57 -1.98
C VAL A 45 -4.44 -1.32 -2.56
N LEU A 46 -3.67 -0.26 -2.78
CA LEU A 46 -4.17 0.97 -3.40
C LEU A 46 -4.67 0.71 -4.82
N LYS A 47 -3.88 -0.01 -5.64
CA LYS A 47 -4.26 -0.38 -7.01
C LYS A 47 -5.60 -1.11 -7.03
N ILE A 48 -5.79 -2.09 -6.15
CA ILE A 48 -7.03 -2.88 -6.09
C ILE A 48 -8.21 -2.06 -5.57
N LYS A 49 -7.98 -1.11 -4.65
CA LYS A 49 -9.02 -0.17 -4.23
C LYS A 49 -9.48 0.73 -5.39
N PHE A 50 -8.55 1.20 -6.22
CA PHE A 50 -8.89 1.96 -7.42
C PHE A 50 -9.71 1.12 -8.41
N GLU A 51 -9.31 -0.13 -8.61
CA GLU A 51 -10.03 -1.08 -9.46
C GLU A 51 -11.46 -1.34 -8.94
N LEU A 52 -11.62 -1.57 -7.63
CA LEU A 52 -12.93 -1.69 -7.01
C LEU A 52 -13.79 -0.44 -7.22
N LYS A 53 -13.22 0.76 -7.06
CA LYS A 53 -13.94 2.02 -7.29
C LYS A 53 -14.43 2.10 -8.73
N LYS A 54 -13.59 1.72 -9.70
CA LYS A 54 -13.98 1.66 -11.11
C LYS A 54 -15.12 0.66 -11.34
N ASN A 55 -15.00 -0.55 -10.81
CA ASN A 55 -16.03 -1.58 -10.94
C ASN A 55 -17.37 -1.16 -10.31
N TYR A 56 -17.36 -0.45 -9.18
CA TYR A 56 -18.59 0.10 -8.58
C TYR A 56 -19.22 1.21 -9.42
N ILE A 57 -18.41 2.07 -10.05
CA ILE A 57 -18.91 3.09 -10.98
C ILE A 57 -19.57 2.41 -12.19
N GLU A 58 -18.91 1.41 -12.77
CA GLU A 58 -19.44 0.62 -13.90
C GLU A 58 -20.74 -0.09 -13.51
N LEU A 59 -20.79 -0.69 -12.32
CA LEU A 59 -22.01 -1.30 -11.79
C LEU A 59 -23.15 -0.28 -11.66
N GLY A 60 -22.88 0.90 -11.11
CA GLY A 60 -23.87 1.97 -10.99
C GLY A 60 -24.38 2.44 -12.37
N GLN A 61 -23.48 2.60 -13.33
CA GLN A 61 -23.85 2.94 -14.71
C GLN A 61 -24.69 1.84 -15.36
N PHE A 62 -24.34 0.58 -15.14
CA PHE A 62 -25.07 -0.57 -15.65
C PHE A 62 -26.49 -0.65 -15.09
N VAL A 63 -26.65 -0.47 -13.77
CA VAL A 63 -27.96 -0.43 -13.10
C VAL A 63 -28.80 0.72 -13.65
N SER A 64 -28.24 1.92 -13.76
CA SER A 64 -28.93 3.09 -14.30
C SER A 64 -29.40 2.87 -15.74
N LYS A 65 -28.51 2.37 -16.63
CA LYS A 65 -28.85 2.08 -18.03
C LYS A 65 -29.92 1.00 -18.15
N SER A 66 -29.80 -0.07 -17.37
CA SER A 66 -30.76 -1.19 -17.39
C SER A 66 -32.13 -0.73 -16.90
N TYR A 67 -32.18 0.03 -15.81
CA TYR A 67 -33.43 0.59 -15.30
C TYR A 67 -34.09 1.56 -16.29
N SER A 68 -33.31 2.42 -16.95
CA SER A 68 -33.87 3.34 -17.96
C SER A 68 -34.40 2.62 -19.21
N LYS A 69 -33.80 1.50 -19.62
CA LYS A 69 -34.21 0.76 -20.82
C LYS A 69 -35.32 -0.24 -20.58
N GLU A 70 -35.19 -1.06 -19.54
CA GLU A 70 -36.04 -2.22 -19.30
C GLU A 70 -37.01 -2.00 -18.12
N LYS A 71 -36.82 -0.94 -17.33
CA LYS A 71 -37.57 -0.66 -16.09
C LYS A 71 -37.53 -1.82 -15.07
N THR A 72 -36.60 -2.75 -15.23
CA THR A 72 -36.37 -3.87 -14.31
C THR A 72 -35.34 -3.48 -13.26
N VAL A 73 -35.51 -4.01 -12.06
CA VAL A 73 -34.57 -3.86 -10.93
C VAL A 73 -33.79 -5.16 -10.69
N ASP A 74 -34.25 -6.26 -11.27
CA ASP A 74 -33.50 -7.51 -11.30
C ASP A 74 -32.57 -7.54 -12.52
N PHE A 75 -31.29 -7.77 -12.24
CA PHE A 75 -30.22 -7.86 -13.25
C PHE A 75 -29.41 -9.16 -13.10
N SER A 76 -29.87 -10.07 -12.23
CA SER A 76 -29.13 -11.29 -11.89
C SER A 76 -28.94 -12.24 -13.07
N TYR A 77 -29.77 -12.11 -14.11
CA TYR A 77 -29.69 -12.88 -15.35
C TYR A 77 -28.72 -12.30 -16.39
N LYS A 78 -28.19 -11.09 -16.19
CA LYS A 78 -27.29 -10.43 -17.17
C LYS A 78 -25.84 -10.83 -16.92
N GLU A 79 -25.18 -11.33 -17.96
CA GLU A 79 -23.77 -11.77 -17.88
C GLU A 79 -22.82 -10.65 -17.42
N ASP A 80 -23.02 -9.43 -17.92
CA ASP A 80 -22.23 -8.25 -17.53
C ASP A 80 -22.29 -8.00 -16.01
N PHE A 81 -23.47 -8.16 -15.40
CA PHE A 81 -23.65 -8.01 -13.95
C PHE A 81 -22.91 -9.13 -13.19
N PHE A 82 -23.01 -10.36 -13.69
CA PHE A 82 -22.33 -11.51 -13.08
C PHE A 82 -20.80 -11.35 -13.11
N SER A 83 -20.24 -10.93 -14.24
CA SER A 83 -18.80 -10.66 -14.41
C SER A 83 -18.34 -9.55 -13.45
N LEU A 84 -19.02 -8.41 -13.44
CA LEU A 84 -18.71 -7.29 -12.54
C LEU A 84 -18.74 -7.70 -11.06
N ASN A 85 -19.77 -8.46 -10.66
CA ASN A 85 -19.91 -8.93 -9.28
C ASN A 85 -18.82 -9.96 -8.92
N HIS A 86 -18.43 -10.82 -9.86
CA HIS A 86 -17.34 -11.77 -9.66
C HIS A 86 -16.02 -11.04 -9.41
N ASP A 87 -15.69 -10.03 -10.23
CA ASP A 87 -14.47 -9.25 -10.09
C ASP A 87 -14.43 -8.45 -8.78
N ILE A 88 -15.55 -7.84 -8.39
CA ILE A 88 -15.67 -7.17 -7.09
C ILE A 88 -15.41 -8.15 -5.95
N LYS A 89 -16.05 -9.33 -5.95
CA LYS A 89 -15.85 -10.35 -4.91
C LYS A 89 -14.40 -10.85 -4.86
N LYS A 90 -13.78 -11.07 -6.02
CA LYS A 90 -12.38 -11.49 -6.14
C LYS A 90 -11.44 -10.46 -5.51
N ASN A 91 -11.63 -9.18 -5.85
CA ASN A 91 -10.81 -8.08 -5.34
C ASN A 91 -11.01 -7.86 -3.83
N ILE A 92 -12.23 -8.02 -3.31
CA ILE A 92 -12.50 -7.99 -1.86
C ILE A 92 -11.79 -9.14 -1.14
N ARG A 93 -11.89 -10.38 -1.66
CA ARG A 93 -11.21 -11.55 -1.10
C ARG A 93 -9.71 -11.35 -1.03
N TYR A 94 -9.11 -10.79 -2.09
CA TYR A 94 -7.68 -10.52 -2.13
C TYR A 94 -7.25 -9.47 -1.08
N ILE A 95 -7.98 -8.36 -0.95
CA ILE A 95 -7.72 -7.36 0.10
C ILE A 95 -7.81 -7.98 1.49
N ASN A 96 -8.81 -8.83 1.74
CA ASN A 96 -8.97 -9.50 3.03
C ASN A 96 -7.81 -10.45 3.32
N LYS A 97 -7.33 -11.19 2.31
CA LYS A 97 -6.14 -12.04 2.43
C LYS A 97 -4.90 -11.23 2.81
N ILE A 98 -4.67 -10.08 2.16
CA ILE A 98 -3.56 -9.20 2.54
C ILE A 98 -3.72 -8.73 3.98
N LYS A 99 -4.92 -8.25 4.37
CA LYS A 99 -5.18 -7.78 5.74
C LYS A 99 -4.98 -8.87 6.80
N SER A 100 -5.35 -10.12 6.54
CA SER A 100 -5.13 -11.21 7.49
C SER A 100 -3.64 -11.49 7.70
N TYR A 101 -2.83 -11.40 6.65
CA TYR A 101 -1.36 -11.50 6.77
C TYR A 101 -0.76 -10.40 7.67
N TYR A 102 -1.38 -9.22 7.71
CA TYR A 102 -0.96 -8.13 8.61
C TYR A 102 -1.34 -8.35 10.07
N LYS A 103 -2.42 -9.09 10.36
CA LYS A 103 -2.93 -9.28 11.72
C LYS A 103 -2.21 -10.38 12.50
N GLN A 104 -1.43 -11.21 11.81
CA GLN A 104 -0.66 -12.33 12.37
C GLN A 104 0.82 -12.00 12.65
N LYS A 105 1.28 -10.78 12.34
CA LYS A 105 2.65 -10.28 12.60
C LYS A 105 2.62 -9.09 13.53
#